data_AF-A0A2M7FAV0-F1
#
_entry.id   AF-A0A2M7FAV0-F1
#
_cell.length_a   1.000
_cell.length_b   1.000
_cell.length_c   1.000
_cell.angle_alpha   90.00
_cell.angle_beta   90.00
_cell.angle_gamma   90.00
#
_symmetry.space_group_name_H-M   'P 1'
#
loop_
_entity.id
_entity.type
_entity.pdbx_description
1 polymer ?
#
loop_
_entity_poly.entity_id
_entity_poly.type
_entity_poly.pdbx_seq_one_letter_code
_entity_poly.pdbx_strand_id
1 'polypeptide(L)'
;MRRAILLSGPRRVGKTTILQQLASDLIGKGQSPKSILYLSLDHPMLKLLALREILALYHEHIHPEGSPTLLLLDEVQYSKEWETEIKLLIDHHP
;
A
#
# COMPACT_ATOMS: atom_id res chain seq x y z
N MET A 1 -7.81 -7.81 -13.83
CA MET A 1 -6.39 -7.52 -14.10
C MET A 1 -5.87 -6.66 -12.96
N ARG A 2 -5.20 -7.26 -11.98
CA ARG A 2 -4.55 -6.53 -10.90
C ARG A 2 -3.14 -6.15 -11.34
N ARG A 3 -2.71 -4.92 -11.04
CA ARG A 3 -1.44 -4.36 -11.51
C ARG A 3 -0.78 -3.67 -10.33
N ALA A 4 0.50 -3.98 -10.10
CA ALA A 4 1.35 -3.11 -9.29
C ALA A 4 2.04 -2.10 -10.19
N ILE A 5 2.18 -0.88 -9.70
CA ILE A 5 2.88 0.21 -10.38
C ILE A 5 4.01 0.65 -9.46
N LEU A 6 5.25 0.64 -9.98
CA LEU A 6 6.40 1.15 -9.26
C LEU A 6 6.65 2.60 -9.66
N LEU A 7 6.59 3.51 -8.69
CA LEU A 7 7.01 4.91 -8.84
C LEU A 7 8.45 5.05 -8.36
N SER A 8 9.40 5.12 -9.29
CA SER A 8 10.82 5.31 -8.97
C SER A 8 11.31 6.71 -9.33
N GLY A 9 12.32 7.20 -8.63
CA GLY A 9 12.92 8.51 -8.87
C GLY A 9 13.67 9.06 -7.64
N PRO A 10 14.49 10.11 -7.80
CA PRO A 10 15.29 10.65 -6.72
C PRO A 10 14.45 11.18 -5.54
N ARG A 11 15.11 11.46 -4.41
CA ARG A 11 14.46 12.09 -3.26
C ARG A 11 13.90 13.47 -3.66
N ARG A 12 12.77 13.85 -3.07
CA ARG A 12 12.10 15.16 -3.27
C ARG A 12 11.51 15.43 -4.66
N VAL A 13 11.35 14.42 -5.51
CA VAL A 13 10.62 14.56 -6.80
C VAL A 13 9.09 14.56 -6.66
N GLY A 14 8.57 14.42 -5.44
CA GLY A 14 7.12 14.46 -5.17
C GLY A 14 6.41 13.10 -5.21
N LYS A 15 7.12 11.96 -5.10
CA LYS A 15 6.49 10.62 -5.09
C LYS A 15 5.45 10.46 -3.98
N THR A 16 5.82 10.76 -2.74
CA THR A 16 4.91 10.78 -1.58
C THR A 16 3.71 11.68 -1.82
N THR A 17 3.92 12.85 -2.41
CA THR A 17 2.86 13.80 -2.75
C THR A 17 1.88 13.20 -3.76
N ILE A 18 2.38 12.53 -4.81
CA ILE A 18 1.54 11.86 -5.81
C ILE A 18 0.71 10.74 -5.16
N LEU A 19 1.29 9.93 -4.27
CA LEU A 19 0.54 8.88 -3.55
C LEU A 19 -0.59 9.49 -2.72
N GLN A 20 -0.33 10.56 -1.97
CA GLN A 20 -1.34 11.24 -1.16
C GLN A 20 -2.42 11.91 -2.01
N GLN A 21 -2.03 12.54 -3.12
CA GLN A 21 -2.97 13.15 -4.07
C GLN A 21 -3.88 12.10 -4.70
N LEU A 22 -3.36 10.93 -5.05
CA LEU A 22 -4.15 9.81 -5.56
C LEU A 22 -5.19 9.35 -4.54
N ALA A 23 -4.81 9.18 -3.28
CA ALA A 23 -5.76 8.85 -2.21
C ALA A 23 -6.85 9.92 -2.08
N SER A 24 -6.45 11.20 -2.04
CA SER A 24 -7.37 12.33 -1.91
C SER A 24 -8.35 12.44 -3.09
N ASP A 25 -7.87 12.24 -4.32
CA ASP A 25 -8.69 12.31 -5.54
C ASP A 25 -9.74 11.19 -5.55
N LEU A 26 -9.34 9.96 -5.18
CA LEU A 26 -10.26 8.82 -5.14
C LEU A 26 -11.32 8.96 -4.05
N ILE A 27 -10.93 9.46 -2.88
CA ILE A 27 -11.89 9.80 -1.82
C ILE A 27 -12.86 10.89 -2.30
N GLY A 28 -12.35 11.93 -2.97
CA GLY A 28 -13.17 12.99 -3.56
C GLY A 28 -14.16 12.49 -4.62
N LYS A 29 -13.83 11.38 -5.30
CA LYS A 29 -14.70 10.68 -6.25
C LYS A 29 -15.72 9.72 -5.60
N GLY A 30 -15.77 9.68 -4.27
CA GLY A 30 -16.73 8.87 -3.50
C GLY A 30 -16.24 7.48 -3.13
N GLN A 31 -14.96 7.15 -3.36
CA GLN A 31 -14.40 5.90 -2.88
C GLN A 31 -14.30 5.93 -1.35
N SER A 32 -14.65 4.81 -0.69
CA SER A 32 -14.54 4.70 0.76
C SER A 32 -13.09 4.90 1.20
N PRO A 33 -12.80 5.84 2.12
CA PRO A 33 -11.45 6.04 2.66
C PRO A 33 -10.88 4.76 3.28
N LYS A 34 -11.75 3.90 3.85
CA LYS A 34 -11.35 2.62 4.42
C LYS A 34 -10.84 1.63 3.38
N SER A 35 -11.14 1.81 2.09
CA SER A 35 -10.66 0.94 1.02
C SER A 35 -9.27 1.32 0.48
N ILE A 36 -8.67 2.40 1.01
CA ILE A 36 -7.36 2.89 0.61
C ILE A 36 -6.43 2.78 1.82
N LEU A 37 -5.40 1.95 1.71
CA LEU A 37 -4.40 1.77 2.75
C LEU A 37 -3.10 2.45 2.31
N TYR A 38 -2.73 3.51 3.02
CA TYR A 38 -1.43 4.16 2.89
C TYR A 38 -0.47 3.69 3.98
N LEU A 39 0.72 3.23 3.61
CA LEU A 39 1.77 2.79 4.53
C LEU A 39 3.09 3.47 4.21
N SER A 40 3.72 4.08 5.21
CA SER A 40 5.11 4.58 5.13
C SER A 40 6.04 3.54 5.74
N LEU A 41 6.66 2.70 4.90
CA LEU A 41 7.44 1.53 5.36
C LEU A 41 8.80 1.90 5.96
N ASP A 42 9.15 3.18 5.95
CA ASP A 42 10.31 3.72 6.66
C ASP A 42 10.06 3.94 8.16
N HIS A 43 8.80 3.90 8.63
CA HIS A 43 8.43 4.10 10.03
C HIS A 43 8.99 2.96 10.92
N PRO A 44 9.69 3.27 12.04
CA PRO A 44 10.36 2.26 12.87
C PRO A 44 9.47 1.10 13.31
N MET A 45 8.23 1.38 13.71
CA MET A 45 7.28 0.34 14.13
C MET A 45 6.85 -0.58 13.00
N LEU A 46 6.73 -0.07 11.77
CA LEU A 46 6.27 -0.86 10.62
C LEU A 46 7.39 -1.76 10.08
N LYS A 47 8.66 -1.37 10.25
CA LYS A 47 9.81 -2.21 9.91
C LYS A 47 9.91 -3.50 10.73
N LEU A 48 9.22 -3.56 11.87
CA LEU A 48 9.21 -4.73 12.75
C LEU A 48 8.16 -5.78 12.32
N LEU A 49 7.27 -5.43 11.40
CA LEU A 49 6.18 -6.27 10.94
C LEU A 49 6.37 -6.60 9.46
N ALA A 50 6.00 -7.80 9.06
CA ALA A 50 5.91 -8.15 7.64
C ALA A 50 4.69 -7.49 7.00
N LEU A 51 4.73 -7.17 5.70
CA LEU A 51 3.61 -6.53 5.01
C LEU A 51 2.33 -7.37 5.12
N ARG A 52 2.48 -8.70 5.04
CA ARG A 52 1.35 -9.64 5.21
C ARG A 52 0.64 -9.50 6.56
N GLU A 53 1.38 -9.20 7.63
CA GLU A 53 0.83 -9.09 8.99
C GLU A 53 0.04 -7.78 9.12
N ILE A 54 0.58 -6.70 8.56
CA ILE A 54 -0.12 -5.40 8.48
C ILE A 54 -1.43 -5.55 7.69
N LEU A 55 -1.38 -6.25 6.54
CA LEU A 55 -2.55 -6.47 5.70
C LEU A 55 -3.61 -7.35 6.37
N ALA A 56 -3.20 -8.40 7.08
CA ALA A 56 -4.11 -9.24 7.83
C ALA A 56 -4.88 -8.44 8.90
N LEU A 57 -4.16 -7.63 9.69
CA LEU A 57 -4.78 -6.75 10.69
C LEU A 57 -5.73 -5.73 10.08
N TYR A 58 -5.34 -5.12 8.95
CA TYR A 58 -6.17 -4.18 8.22
C TYR A 58 -7.46 -4.83 7.71
N HIS A 59 -7.37 -6.04 7.15
CA HIS A 59 -8.54 -6.74 6.62
C HIS A 59 -9.48 -7.25 7.71
N GLU A 60 -8.93 -7.66 8.85
CA GLU A 60 -9.71 -8.11 10.01
C GLU A 60 -10.51 -6.95 10.64
N HIS A 61 -9.97 -5.74 10.69
CA HIS A 61 -10.53 -4.65 11.50
C HIS A 61 -11.08 -3.45 10.71
N ILE A 62 -10.60 -3.19 9.50
CA ILE A 62 -10.85 -1.92 8.80
C ILE A 62 -11.64 -2.13 7.50
N HIS A 63 -11.19 -3.02 6.62
CA HIS A 63 -11.80 -3.21 5.30
C HIS A 63 -11.74 -4.66 4.87
N PRO A 64 -12.89 -5.35 4.71
CA PRO A 64 -12.94 -6.79 4.52
C PRO A 64 -12.06 -7.31 3.37
N GLU A 65 -11.41 -8.44 3.60
CA GLU A 65 -10.72 -9.16 2.55
C GLU A 65 -11.67 -9.49 1.37
N GLY A 66 -11.14 -9.53 0.15
CA GLY A 66 -11.93 -9.74 -1.07
C GLY A 66 -12.61 -8.48 -1.62
N SER A 67 -12.75 -7.43 -0.80
CA SER A 67 -13.21 -6.13 -1.30
C SER A 67 -12.08 -5.40 -2.06
N PRO A 68 -12.38 -4.65 -3.14
CA PRO A 68 -11.38 -3.85 -3.84
C PRO A 68 -10.64 -2.94 -2.88
N THR A 69 -9.31 -3.01 -2.90
CA THR A 69 -8.43 -2.27 -2.00
C THR A 69 -7.32 -1.63 -2.83
N LEU A 70 -7.05 -0.34 -2.59
CA LEU A 70 -5.87 0.33 -3.11
C LEU A 70 -4.79 0.36 -2.03
N LEU A 71 -3.64 -0.24 -2.33
CA LEU A 71 -2.45 -0.18 -1.49
C LEU A 71 -1.51 0.90 -2.00
N LEU A 72 -1.15 1.84 -1.13
CA LEU A 72 -0.19 2.91 -1.39
C LEU A 72 1.00 2.71 -0.44
N LEU A 73 2.05 2.09 -0.94
CA LEU A 73 3.25 1.75 -0.17
C LEU A 73 4.34 2.79 -0.47
N ASP A 74 4.64 3.65 0.49
CA ASP A 74 5.73 4.61 0.40
C ASP A 74 7.02 4.03 0.98
N GLU A 75 8.15 4.41 0.38
CA GLU A 75 9.50 4.01 0.80
C GLU A 75 9.67 2.48 0.99
N VAL A 76 9.06 1.69 0.09
CA VAL A 76 8.96 0.22 0.14
C VAL A 76 10.30 -0.49 0.27
N GLN A 77 11.39 0.11 -0.24
CA GLN A 77 12.73 -0.47 -0.16
C GLN A 77 13.28 -0.62 1.27
N TYR A 78 12.64 0.00 2.27
CA TYR A 78 13.00 -0.21 3.67
C TYR A 78 12.32 -1.43 4.30
N SER A 79 11.31 -2.02 3.67
CA SER A 79 10.74 -3.29 4.11
C SER A 79 11.61 -4.45 3.63
N LYS A 80 11.82 -5.45 4.50
CA LYS A 80 12.60 -6.64 4.17
C LYS A 80 11.81 -7.52 3.21
N GLU A 81 12.47 -8.05 2.17
CA GLU A 81 11.87 -8.99 1.20
C GLU A 81 10.61 -8.45 0.47
N TRP A 82 10.47 -7.12 0.40
CA TRP A 82 9.29 -6.46 -0.16
C TRP A 82 8.96 -6.90 -1.60
N GLU A 83 9.96 -7.23 -2.41
CA GLU A 83 9.78 -7.71 -3.79
C GLU A 83 9.00 -9.01 -3.84
N THR A 84 9.38 -9.97 -2.99
CA THR A 84 8.73 -11.26 -2.84
C THR A 84 7.32 -11.08 -2.27
N GLU A 85 7.16 -10.23 -1.26
CA GLU A 85 5.84 -9.98 -0.65
C GLU A 85 4.87 -9.34 -1.66
N ILE A 86 5.30 -8.32 -2.42
CA ILE A 86 4.46 -7.71 -3.46
C ILE A 86 4.12 -8.71 -4.55
N LYS A 87 5.08 -9.52 -4.99
CA LYS A 87 4.82 -10.57 -5.98
C LYS A 87 3.74 -11.55 -5.49
N LEU A 88 3.90 -12.06 -4.27
CA LEU A 88 2.92 -12.96 -3.65
C LEU A 88 1.54 -12.32 -3.54
N LEU A 89 1.46 -11.03 -3.18
CA LEU A 89 0.18 -10.31 -3.12
C LEU A 89 -0.51 -10.22 -4.48
N ILE A 90 0.25 -10.05 -5.56
CA ILE A 90 -0.31 -10.00 -6.92
C ILE A 90 -0.74 -11.39 -7.38
N ASP A 91 0.05 -12.42 -7.05
CA ASP A 91 -0.17 -13.80 -7.49
C ASP A 91 -1.33 -14.48 -6.72
N HIS A 92 -1.45 -14.26 -5.40
CA HIS A 92 -2.38 -14.98 -4.52
C HIS A 92 -3.71 -14.29 -4.27
N HIS A 93 -3.83 -12.99 -4.60
CA HIS A 93 -5.10 -12.27 -4.54
C HIS A 93 -5.56 -11.90 -5.95
N PRO A 94 -5.98 -12.85 -6.83
CA PRO A 94 -6.40 -12.57 -8.21
C PRO A 94 -7.67 -11.71 -8.32
#